data_AF-T0XVY4-F1
#
_entry.id   AF-T0XVY4-F1
#
_cell.length_a   1.000
_cell.length_b   1.000
_cell.length_c   1.000
_cell.angle_alpha   90.00
_cell.angle_beta   90.00
_cell.angle_gamma   90.00
#
_symmetry.space_group_name_H-M   'P 1'
#
loop_
_entity.id
_entity.type
_entity.pdbx_description
1 polymer ?
#
loop_
_entity_poly.entity_id
_entity_poly.type
_entity_poly.pdbx_seq_one_letter_code
_entity_poly.pdbx_strand_id
1 'polypeptide(L)'
;MTSGTITSKKGTVSDDPLTIAGITFRSRLWIGTGKYRSFEETRKVILESGADVVTVAVRRVNILKKDEPNLLEYLPPSEFHILPNTAGCYTVEEALRYARLAREAGISPLVKLEVIGDPKTLFPDVVGLVEAARILVREGSIVFPYTNDDPVIAKRLADVGCAAVMPLAAPIGSGLGIRNPYNRGS
;
A
#
# COMPACT_ATOMS: atom_id res chain seq x y z
N MET A 1 -27.35 24.40 32.99
CA MET A 1 -27.46 24.30 31.53
C MET A 1 -26.55 25.34 30.91
N THR A 2 -25.44 24.93 30.31
CA THR A 2 -24.67 25.74 29.36
C THR A 2 -24.03 24.77 28.39
N SER A 3 -24.75 24.52 27.29
CA SER A 3 -24.30 23.71 26.17
C SER A 3 -23.21 24.49 25.44
N GLY A 4 -21.95 24.10 25.62
CA GLY A 4 -20.84 24.59 24.83
C GLY A 4 -20.80 23.85 23.50
N THR A 5 -21.26 24.49 22.43
CA THR A 5 -21.12 23.95 21.08
C THR A 5 -19.65 23.98 20.68
N ILE A 6 -19.01 22.81 20.63
CA ILE A 6 -17.69 22.65 20.02
C ILE A 6 -17.89 22.74 18.50
N THR A 7 -17.70 23.92 17.93
CA THR A 7 -17.57 24.08 16.48
C THR A 7 -16.20 23.54 16.06
N SER A 8 -16.20 22.34 15.47
CA SER A 8 -15.05 21.80 14.77
C SER A 8 -14.66 22.77 13.65
N LYS A 9 -13.50 23.43 13.79
CA LYS A 9 -12.85 24.06 12.66
C LYS A 9 -12.53 22.96 11.65
N LYS A 10 -13.30 22.87 10.57
CA LYS A 10 -12.90 22.15 9.36
C LYS A 10 -11.55 22.73 8.93
N GLY A 11 -10.46 22.03 9.26
CA GLY A 11 -9.16 22.30 8.65
C GLY A 11 -9.35 22.16 7.15
N THR A 12 -9.03 23.20 6.40
CA THR A 12 -8.98 23.14 4.94
C THR A 12 -7.83 22.20 4.59
N VAL A 13 -8.12 20.91 4.43
CA VAL A 13 -7.18 19.98 3.80
C VAL A 13 -6.94 20.56 2.41
N SER A 14 -5.71 21.00 2.14
CA SER A 14 -5.33 21.47 0.81
C SER A 14 -5.64 20.38 -0.20
N ASP A 15 -6.46 20.68 -1.21
CA ASP A 15 -6.75 19.82 -2.37
C ASP A 15 -5.53 19.69 -3.30
N ASP A 16 -4.31 19.58 -2.73
CA ASP A 16 -3.08 19.46 -3.49
C ASP A 16 -2.82 17.99 -3.85
N PRO A 17 -2.99 17.61 -5.13
CA PRO A 17 -2.82 16.23 -5.54
C PRO A 17 -1.37 15.76 -5.37
N LEU A 18 -1.20 14.49 -5.02
CA LEU A 18 0.11 13.87 -4.86
C LEU A 18 0.54 13.26 -6.19
N THR A 19 1.68 13.68 -6.75
CA THR A 19 2.22 13.06 -7.98
C THR A 19 3.44 12.21 -7.64
N ILE A 20 3.43 10.93 -8.01
CA ILE A 20 4.56 9.99 -7.84
C ILE A 20 4.74 9.22 -9.14
N ALA A 21 5.98 9.18 -9.66
CA ALA A 21 6.31 8.50 -10.92
C ALA A 21 5.42 8.91 -12.11
N GLY A 22 5.02 10.19 -12.16
CA GLY A 22 4.15 10.73 -13.21
C GLY A 22 2.65 10.41 -13.06
N ILE A 23 2.26 9.74 -11.97
CA ILE A 23 0.87 9.39 -11.66
C ILE A 23 0.34 10.33 -10.60
N THR A 24 -0.78 10.98 -10.90
CA THR A 24 -1.43 11.94 -10.01
C THR A 24 -2.52 11.24 -9.19
N PHE A 25 -2.35 11.25 -7.87
CA PHE A 25 -3.33 10.77 -6.89
C PHE A 25 -4.07 11.95 -6.30
N ARG A 26 -5.41 11.88 -6.33
CA ARG A 26 -6.30 12.89 -5.75
C ARG A 26 -6.30 12.82 -4.22
N SER A 27 -6.16 11.63 -3.63
CA SER A 27 -6.14 11.46 -2.17
C SER A 27 -4.77 11.02 -1.66
N ARG A 28 -4.39 11.56 -0.50
CA ARG A 28 -3.21 11.14 0.26
C ARG A 28 -3.53 10.03 1.27
N LEU A 29 -4.78 9.57 1.31
CA LEU A 29 -5.23 8.43 2.10
C LEU A 29 -5.34 7.20 1.19
N TRP A 30 -4.51 6.20 1.44
CA TRP A 30 -4.53 4.92 0.70
C TRP A 30 -5.08 3.83 1.59
N ILE A 31 -5.96 2.97 1.06
CA ILE A 31 -6.71 2.01 1.86
C ILE A 31 -6.42 0.57 1.42
N GLY A 32 -6.26 -0.34 2.38
CA GLY A 32 -6.19 -1.77 2.12
C GLY A 32 -7.54 -2.46 2.27
N THR A 33 -7.75 -3.54 1.52
CA THR A 33 -9.07 -4.21 1.42
C THR A 33 -9.22 -5.48 2.28
N GLY A 34 -8.20 -5.83 3.06
CA GLY A 34 -8.07 -7.17 3.65
C GLY A 34 -8.91 -7.51 4.89
N LYS A 35 -9.77 -6.63 5.40
CA LYS A 35 -10.47 -6.79 6.69
C LYS A 35 -11.98 -6.49 6.68
N TYR A 36 -12.57 -6.17 5.53
CA TYR A 36 -14.01 -5.90 5.42
C TYR A 36 -14.81 -7.20 5.31
N ARG A 37 -16.11 -7.15 5.66
CA ARG A 37 -16.98 -8.33 5.69
C ARG A 37 -17.45 -8.74 4.30
N SER A 38 -17.59 -7.79 3.38
CA SER A 38 -17.97 -8.04 1.99
C SER A 38 -17.34 -7.03 1.01
N PHE A 39 -17.43 -7.30 -0.30
CA PHE A 39 -16.93 -6.40 -1.32
C PHE A 39 -17.79 -5.13 -1.47
N GLU A 40 -19.09 -5.21 -1.23
CA GLU A 40 -20.00 -4.06 -1.17
C GLU A 40 -19.62 -3.12 -0.02
N GLU A 41 -19.37 -3.68 1.17
CA GLU A 41 -18.91 -2.90 2.33
C GLU A 41 -17.56 -2.25 2.02
N THR A 42 -16.64 -3.00 1.40
CA THR A 42 -15.33 -2.50 0.98
C THR A 42 -15.47 -1.28 0.06
N ARG A 43 -16.27 -1.39 -1.01
CA ARG A 43 -16.51 -0.28 -1.95
C ARG A 43 -17.12 0.93 -1.25
N LYS A 44 -18.14 0.72 -0.40
CA LYS A 44 -18.79 1.79 0.34
C LYS A 44 -17.79 2.57 1.20
N VAL A 45 -16.95 1.87 1.97
CA VAL A 45 -15.94 2.51 2.85
C VAL A 45 -14.93 3.30 2.04
N ILE A 46 -14.46 2.74 0.92
CA ILE A 46 -13.49 3.44 0.05
C ILE A 46 -14.09 4.73 -0.52
N LEU A 47 -15.32 4.68 -1.03
CA LEU A 47 -16.02 5.87 -1.54
C LEU A 47 -16.23 6.93 -0.45
N GLU A 48 -16.67 6.54 0.74
CA GLU A 48 -16.89 7.47 1.87
C GLU A 48 -15.58 8.07 2.39
N SER A 49 -14.47 7.34 2.32
CA SER A 49 -13.14 7.83 2.73
C SER A 49 -12.53 8.85 1.76
N GLY A 50 -13.02 8.89 0.52
CA GLY A 50 -12.45 9.69 -0.56
C GLY A 50 -11.12 9.15 -1.13
N ALA A 51 -10.63 7.99 -0.66
CA ALA A 51 -9.44 7.33 -1.18
C ALA A 51 -9.62 6.92 -2.65
N ASP A 52 -8.56 7.09 -3.44
CA ASP A 52 -8.50 6.70 -4.85
C ASP A 52 -7.40 5.66 -5.11
N VAL A 53 -6.58 5.33 -4.11
CA VAL A 53 -5.61 4.22 -4.14
C VAL A 53 -6.07 3.10 -3.22
N VAL A 54 -6.17 1.89 -3.77
CA VAL A 54 -6.64 0.71 -3.05
C VAL A 54 -5.61 -0.42 -3.16
N THR A 55 -5.17 -0.94 -2.02
CA THR A 55 -4.19 -2.03 -2.00
C THR A 55 -4.88 -3.38 -1.98
N VAL A 56 -4.46 -4.29 -2.87
CA VAL A 56 -5.05 -5.63 -3.00
C VAL A 56 -3.98 -6.70 -2.86
N ALA A 57 -4.21 -7.71 -2.02
CA ALA A 57 -3.26 -8.81 -1.86
C ALA A 57 -3.37 -9.76 -3.04
N VAL A 58 -2.33 -9.83 -3.88
CA VAL A 58 -2.33 -10.64 -5.11
C VAL A 58 -2.63 -12.10 -4.83
N ARG A 59 -2.18 -12.61 -3.68
CA ARG A 59 -2.43 -13.99 -3.23
C ARG A 59 -3.92 -14.31 -2.98
N ARG A 60 -4.74 -13.28 -2.75
CA ARG A 60 -6.16 -13.39 -2.38
C ARG A 60 -7.10 -12.90 -3.48
N VAL A 61 -6.63 -12.08 -4.42
CA VAL A 61 -7.40 -11.70 -5.59
C VAL A 61 -7.49 -12.91 -6.50
N ASN A 62 -8.69 -13.25 -6.92
CA ASN A 62 -8.91 -14.37 -7.82
C ASN A 62 -8.58 -13.96 -9.26
N ILE A 63 -7.28 -13.85 -9.55
CA ILE A 63 -6.78 -13.43 -10.87
C ILE A 63 -6.93 -14.58 -11.88
N LEU A 64 -6.99 -15.83 -11.40
CA LEU A 64 -6.91 -17.03 -12.23
C LEU A 64 -8.24 -17.77 -12.42
N LYS A 65 -9.25 -17.55 -11.57
CA LYS A 65 -10.57 -18.19 -11.74
C LYS A 65 -11.64 -17.15 -12.04
N LYS A 66 -12.23 -17.25 -13.23
CA LYS A 66 -13.26 -16.33 -13.72
C LYS A 66 -14.64 -16.51 -13.07
N ASP A 67 -14.88 -17.64 -12.41
CA ASP A 67 -16.23 -18.04 -11.98
C ASP A 67 -16.56 -17.71 -10.52
N GLU A 68 -15.67 -17.00 -9.81
CA GLU A 68 -15.88 -16.58 -8.42
C GLU A 68 -15.89 -15.04 -8.32
N PRO A 69 -16.63 -14.45 -7.35
CA PRO A 69 -16.68 -13.00 -7.17
C PRO A 69 -15.29 -12.37 -7.04
N ASN A 70 -15.03 -11.31 -7.80
CA ASN A 70 -13.74 -10.65 -7.84
C ASN A 70 -13.82 -9.23 -7.26
N LEU A 71 -12.94 -8.90 -6.33
CA LEU A 71 -12.84 -7.56 -5.73
C LEU A 71 -12.71 -6.45 -6.80
N LEU A 72 -12.04 -6.73 -7.92
CA LEU A 72 -11.85 -5.76 -9.00
C LEU A 72 -13.15 -5.41 -9.76
N GLU A 73 -14.21 -6.22 -9.65
CA GLU A 73 -15.54 -5.87 -10.17
C GLU A 73 -16.18 -4.76 -9.34
N TYR A 74 -15.87 -4.72 -8.03
CA TYR A 74 -16.36 -3.69 -7.10
C TYR A 74 -15.43 -2.48 -7.03
N LEU A 75 -14.16 -2.65 -7.40
CA LEU A 75 -13.12 -1.61 -7.42
C LEU A 75 -12.43 -1.63 -8.78
N PRO A 76 -13.11 -1.19 -9.85
CA PRO A 76 -12.57 -1.28 -11.20
C PRO A 76 -11.35 -0.35 -11.36
N PRO A 77 -10.28 -0.78 -12.07
CA PRO A 77 -9.13 0.07 -12.36
C PRO A 77 -9.45 1.36 -13.14
N SER A 78 -10.64 1.46 -13.74
CA SER A 78 -11.13 2.68 -14.38
C SER A 78 -11.53 3.78 -13.39
N GLU A 79 -11.80 3.42 -12.12
CA GLU A 79 -12.20 4.35 -11.05
C GLU A 79 -11.12 4.51 -9.98
N PHE A 80 -10.28 3.49 -9.77
CA PHE A 80 -9.29 3.45 -8.70
C PHE A 80 -7.90 3.09 -9.20
N HIS A 81 -6.88 3.66 -8.55
CA HIS A 81 -5.51 3.17 -8.66
C HIS A 81 -5.34 1.89 -7.84
N ILE A 82 -5.28 0.75 -8.52
CA ILE A 82 -5.03 -0.53 -7.88
C ILE A 82 -3.54 -0.67 -7.57
N LEU A 83 -3.23 -0.89 -6.29
CA LEU A 83 -1.88 -1.13 -5.80
C LEU A 83 -1.75 -2.59 -5.32
N PRO A 84 -1.43 -3.53 -6.22
CA PRO A 84 -1.24 -4.92 -5.83
C PRO A 84 -0.07 -5.04 -4.85
N ASN A 85 -0.22 -5.87 -3.83
CA ASN A 85 0.81 -6.10 -2.83
C ASN A 85 1.21 -7.57 -2.72
N THR A 86 2.46 -7.78 -2.30
CA THR A 86 3.05 -9.09 -2.06
C THR A 86 2.87 -9.54 -0.60
N ALA A 87 1.77 -9.15 0.06
CA ALA A 87 1.53 -9.48 1.45
C ALA A 87 1.59 -11.00 1.70
N GLY A 88 2.29 -11.37 2.77
CA GLY A 88 2.50 -12.76 3.14
C GLY A 88 3.48 -13.52 2.24
N CYS A 89 4.37 -12.81 1.52
CA CYS A 89 5.56 -13.40 0.91
C CYS A 89 6.73 -13.33 1.91
N TYR A 90 7.42 -14.45 2.11
CA TYR A 90 8.50 -14.59 3.08
C TYR A 90 9.88 -14.71 2.43
N THR A 91 9.92 -14.81 1.10
CA THR A 91 11.16 -14.80 0.34
C THR A 91 11.11 -13.78 -0.80
N VAL A 92 12.29 -13.41 -1.29
CA VAL A 92 12.45 -12.55 -2.47
C VAL A 92 11.73 -13.16 -3.67
N GLU A 93 11.90 -14.46 -3.90
CA GLU A 93 11.33 -15.18 -5.04
C GLU A 93 9.80 -15.16 -5.02
N GLU A 94 9.19 -15.34 -3.83
CA GLU A 94 7.74 -15.25 -3.68
C GLU A 94 7.23 -13.84 -4.01
N ALA A 95 7.90 -12.81 -3.48
CA ALA A 95 7.51 -11.43 -3.75
C ALA A 95 7.64 -11.09 -5.23
N LEU A 96 8.75 -11.48 -5.88
CA LEU A 96 8.94 -11.31 -7.33
C LEU A 96 7.86 -12.02 -8.13
N ARG A 97 7.55 -13.28 -7.78
CA ARG A 97 6.53 -14.07 -8.48
C ARG A 97 5.16 -13.40 -8.44
N TYR A 98 4.70 -12.96 -7.28
CA TYR A 98 3.39 -12.31 -7.16
C TYR A 98 3.35 -10.90 -7.75
N ALA A 99 4.45 -10.13 -7.65
CA ALA A 99 4.55 -8.83 -8.30
C ALA A 99 4.45 -8.96 -9.83
N ARG A 100 5.18 -9.91 -10.43
CA ARG A 100 5.12 -10.20 -11.86
C ARG A 100 3.75 -10.69 -12.29
N LEU A 101 3.13 -11.59 -11.52
CA LEU A 101 1.77 -12.07 -11.79
C LEU A 101 0.76 -10.92 -11.88
N ALA A 102 0.78 -9.97 -10.94
CA ALA A 102 -0.15 -8.84 -10.96
C ALA A 102 0.06 -7.94 -12.19
N ARG A 103 1.32 -7.70 -12.56
CA ARG A 103 1.68 -6.90 -13.74
C ARG A 103 1.29 -7.60 -15.05
N GLU A 104 1.62 -8.88 -15.20
CA GLU A 104 1.33 -9.68 -16.39
C GLU A 104 -0.17 -9.94 -16.57
N ALA A 105 -0.92 -10.01 -15.47
CA ALA A 105 -2.39 -10.04 -15.50
C ALA A 105 -3.03 -8.69 -15.88
N GLY A 106 -2.22 -7.64 -16.12
CA GLY A 106 -2.71 -6.33 -16.53
C GLY A 106 -3.41 -5.54 -15.41
N ILE A 107 -3.22 -5.91 -14.13
CA ILE A 107 -3.89 -5.25 -13.01
C ILE A 107 -3.34 -3.85 -12.80
N SER A 108 -2.01 -3.73 -12.73
CA SER A 108 -1.33 -2.47 -12.46
C SER A 108 0.18 -2.61 -12.68
N PRO A 109 0.86 -1.57 -13.19
CA PRO A 109 2.33 -1.49 -13.17
C PRO A 109 2.88 -1.15 -11.77
N LEU A 110 2.01 -0.73 -10.84
CA LEU A 110 2.38 -0.41 -9.46
C LEU A 110 2.54 -1.70 -8.65
N VAL A 111 3.42 -1.68 -7.64
CA VAL A 111 3.48 -2.77 -6.66
C VAL A 111 3.83 -2.23 -5.27
N LYS A 112 3.00 -2.57 -4.28
CA LYS A 112 3.34 -2.44 -2.86
C LYS A 112 4.15 -3.66 -2.45
N LEU A 113 5.47 -3.49 -2.44
CA LEU A 113 6.42 -4.57 -2.20
C LEU A 113 6.57 -4.82 -0.69
N GLU A 114 6.31 -6.05 -0.31
CA GLU A 114 6.42 -6.61 1.04
C GLU A 114 7.24 -7.90 0.98
N VAL A 115 8.33 -7.98 1.75
CA VAL A 115 9.09 -9.21 2.01
C VAL A 115 9.16 -9.38 3.52
N ILE A 116 8.47 -10.38 4.05
CA ILE A 116 8.33 -10.58 5.50
C ILE A 116 9.50 -11.41 6.04
N GLY A 117 10.26 -10.84 6.98
CA GLY A 117 11.39 -11.53 7.61
C GLY A 117 10.99 -12.34 8.85
N ASP A 118 9.95 -11.91 9.58
CA ASP A 118 9.44 -12.65 10.74
C ASP A 118 7.91 -12.80 10.68
N PRO A 119 7.37 -14.03 10.63
CA PRO A 119 5.93 -14.26 10.59
C PRO A 119 5.20 -13.83 11.86
N LYS A 120 5.88 -13.73 13.01
CA LYS A 120 5.23 -13.36 14.28
C LYS A 120 5.04 -11.86 14.40
N THR A 121 6.07 -11.08 14.12
CA THR A 121 6.04 -9.62 14.26
C THR A 121 5.63 -8.91 12.96
N LEU A 122 5.64 -9.62 11.83
CA LEU A 122 5.42 -9.09 10.48
C LEU A 122 6.42 -7.97 10.11
N PHE A 123 7.61 -7.99 10.72
CA PHE A 123 8.69 -7.09 10.33
C PHE A 123 9.25 -7.47 8.95
N PRO A 124 9.62 -6.47 8.13
CA PRO A 124 10.19 -6.73 6.82
C PRO A 124 11.63 -7.26 6.93
N ASP A 125 11.98 -8.21 6.07
CA ASP A 125 13.38 -8.48 5.75
C ASP A 125 13.88 -7.36 4.82
N VAL A 126 14.58 -6.40 5.41
CA VAL A 126 15.05 -5.21 4.68
C VAL A 126 16.14 -5.55 3.64
N VAL A 127 16.88 -6.64 3.82
CA VAL A 127 17.91 -7.06 2.84
C VAL A 127 17.22 -7.63 1.61
N GLY A 128 16.33 -8.61 1.81
CA GLY A 128 15.52 -9.17 0.73
C GLY A 128 14.62 -8.13 0.06
N LEU A 129 14.08 -7.17 0.82
CA LEU A 129 13.28 -6.08 0.28
C LEU A 129 14.05 -5.20 -0.72
N VAL A 130 15.28 -4.80 -0.38
CA VAL A 130 16.13 -3.99 -1.27
C VAL A 130 16.52 -4.78 -2.52
N GLU A 131 16.79 -6.07 -2.38
CA GLU A 131 17.08 -6.95 -3.52
C GLU A 131 15.89 -7.07 -4.47
N ALA A 132 14.71 -7.42 -3.94
CA ALA A 132 13.48 -7.55 -4.70
C ALA A 132 13.11 -6.23 -5.39
N ALA A 133 13.24 -5.10 -4.70
CA ALA A 133 13.01 -3.77 -5.26
C ALA A 133 13.93 -3.50 -6.46
N ARG A 134 15.23 -3.81 -6.34
CA ARG A 134 16.20 -3.60 -7.42
C ARG A 134 15.89 -4.42 -8.67
N ILE A 135 15.36 -5.63 -8.49
CA ILE A 135 14.95 -6.48 -9.61
C ILE A 135 13.68 -5.89 -10.26
N LEU A 136 12.64 -5.60 -9.47
CA LEU A 136 11.36 -5.12 -9.99
C LEU A 136 11.45 -3.75 -10.67
N VAL A 137 12.26 -2.82 -10.14
CA VAL A 137 12.50 -1.53 -10.79
C VAL A 137 13.19 -1.72 -12.14
N ARG A 138 14.20 -2.59 -12.23
CA ARG A 138 14.87 -2.91 -13.52
C ARG A 138 13.93 -3.57 -14.53
N GLU A 139 12.94 -4.30 -14.04
CA GLU A 139 11.89 -4.89 -14.88
C GLU A 139 10.77 -3.89 -15.25
N GLY A 140 10.86 -2.63 -14.81
CA GLY A 140 9.90 -1.59 -15.15
C GLY A 140 8.66 -1.50 -14.24
N SER A 141 8.64 -2.19 -13.09
CA SER A 141 7.58 -2.00 -12.10
C SER A 141 7.77 -0.69 -11.33
N ILE A 142 6.67 -0.03 -10.98
CA ILE A 142 6.68 1.17 -10.13
C ILE A 142 6.56 0.70 -8.67
N VAL A 143 7.69 0.66 -7.96
CA VAL A 143 7.80 -0.01 -6.66
C VAL A 143 7.55 0.93 -5.49
N PHE A 144 6.66 0.51 -4.57
CA PHE A 144 6.36 1.12 -3.28
C PHE A 144 6.72 0.11 -2.17
N PRO A 145 7.95 0.13 -1.63
CA PRO A 145 8.39 -0.80 -0.60
C PRO A 145 7.81 -0.44 0.76
N TYR A 146 7.21 -1.42 1.43
CA TYR A 146 6.88 -1.39 2.85
C TYR A 146 8.13 -1.77 3.66
N THR A 147 8.66 -0.80 4.43
CA THR A 147 9.93 -0.95 5.17
C THR A 147 9.75 -0.60 6.64
N ASN A 148 10.80 -0.85 7.43
CA ASN A 148 10.89 -0.36 8.80
C ASN A 148 11.14 1.16 8.82
N ASP A 149 11.34 1.72 9.99
CA ASP A 149 11.52 3.15 10.19
C ASP A 149 12.99 3.61 10.14
N ASP A 150 13.86 2.82 9.50
CA ASP A 150 15.30 3.08 9.33
C ASP A 150 15.56 4.03 8.13
N PRO A 151 16.10 5.24 8.34
CA PRO A 151 16.37 6.21 7.28
C PRO A 151 17.46 5.75 6.30
N VAL A 152 18.39 4.89 6.73
CA VAL A 152 19.45 4.34 5.86
C VAL A 152 18.83 3.37 4.85
N ILE A 153 17.92 2.51 5.29
CA ILE A 153 17.19 1.61 4.39
C ILE A 153 16.27 2.40 3.46
N ALA A 154 15.57 3.42 3.97
CA ALA A 154 14.75 4.30 3.15
C ALA A 154 15.58 4.96 2.02
N LYS A 155 16.77 5.48 2.33
CA LYS A 155 17.68 6.02 1.32
C LYS A 155 18.12 4.97 0.31
N ARG A 156 18.48 3.77 0.74
CA ARG A 156 18.87 2.68 -0.19
C ARG A 156 17.74 2.29 -1.15
N LEU A 157 16.51 2.25 -0.67
CA LEU A 157 15.33 1.97 -1.49
C LEU A 157 15.08 3.09 -2.51
N ALA A 158 15.24 4.35 -2.10
CA ALA A 158 15.16 5.49 -3.02
C ALA A 158 16.28 5.45 -4.09
N ASP A 159 17.52 5.16 -3.68
CA ASP A 159 18.68 5.05 -4.59
C ASP A 159 18.55 3.90 -5.59
N VAL A 160 17.78 2.86 -5.25
CA VAL A 160 17.41 1.77 -6.16
C VAL A 160 16.43 2.21 -7.26
N GLY A 161 15.71 3.32 -7.05
CA GLY A 161 14.71 3.83 -7.97
C GLY A 161 13.26 3.48 -7.60
N CYS A 162 13.00 3.12 -6.33
CA CYS A 162 11.63 3.01 -5.84
C CYS A 162 10.90 4.35 -5.98
N ALA A 163 9.63 4.31 -6.39
CA ALA A 163 8.83 5.51 -6.67
C ALA A 163 8.52 6.31 -5.40
N ALA A 164 8.36 5.61 -4.28
CA ALA A 164 8.27 6.18 -2.94
C ALA A 164 8.88 5.20 -1.94
N VAL A 165 8.89 5.57 -0.66
CA VAL A 165 9.25 4.69 0.46
C VAL A 165 8.16 4.76 1.52
N MET A 166 7.73 3.61 2.06
CA MET A 166 6.61 3.52 3.00
C MET A 166 7.07 2.91 4.34
N PRO A 167 7.67 3.72 5.24
CA PRO A 167 8.04 3.25 6.56
C PRO A 167 6.80 2.94 7.40
N LEU A 168 6.85 1.84 8.16
CA LEU A 168 5.78 1.48 9.09
C LEU A 168 5.67 2.47 10.26
N ALA A 169 4.44 2.69 10.73
CA ALA A 169 4.21 3.43 11.97
C ALA A 169 4.39 2.54 13.21
N ALA A 170 3.90 1.29 13.13
CA ALA A 170 3.92 0.23 14.14
C ALA A 170 3.70 -1.15 13.45
N PRO A 171 3.88 -2.28 14.14
CA PRO A 171 3.54 -3.60 13.59
C PRO A 171 2.12 -3.65 13.02
N ILE A 172 1.96 -4.33 11.88
CA ILE A 172 0.70 -4.35 11.12
C ILE A 172 -0.44 -4.83 12.01
N GLY A 173 -1.54 -4.05 12.04
CA GLY A 173 -2.76 -4.40 12.77
C GLY A 173 -2.74 -4.11 14.28
N SER A 174 -1.64 -3.59 14.83
CA SER A 174 -1.53 -3.28 16.26
C SER A 174 -2.31 -2.04 16.73
N GLY A 175 -2.57 -1.08 15.83
CA GLY A 175 -3.28 0.16 16.17
C GLY A 175 -2.49 1.15 17.05
N LEU A 176 -1.18 0.94 17.23
CA LEU A 176 -0.36 1.72 18.17
C LEU A 176 0.06 3.12 17.68
N GLY A 177 -0.32 3.50 16.46
CA GLY A 177 0.11 4.76 15.84
C GLY A 177 1.62 4.83 15.58
N ILE A 178 2.16 6.03 15.40
CA ILE A 178 3.59 6.25 15.15
C ILE A 178 4.40 5.97 16.43
N ARG A 179 5.27 4.97 16.40
CA ARG A 179 6.08 4.56 17.56
C ARG A 179 7.32 5.39 17.79
N ASN A 180 7.99 5.82 16.73
CA ASN A 180 9.23 6.56 16.82
C ASN A 180 8.95 8.08 16.77
N PRO A 181 9.16 8.82 17.88
CA PRO A 181 8.84 10.24 17.93
C PRO A 181 9.75 11.08 17.01
N TYR A 182 10.97 10.63 16.74
CA TYR A 182 11.89 11.33 15.84
C TYR A 182 11.41 11.33 14.38
N ASN A 183 10.49 10.44 14.03
CA ASN A 183 9.91 10.36 12.68
C ASN A 183 8.65 11.23 12.51
N ARG A 184 8.25 11.99 13.53
CA ARG A 184 7.05 12.85 13.47
C ARG A 184 7.29 14.22 12.85
N GLY A 185 8.52 14.52 12.41
CA GLY A 185 8.90 15.85 11.94
C GLY A 185 8.86 16.85 13.09
N SER A 186 9.92 16.85 13.91
CA SER A 186 10.20 17.90 14.89
C SER A 186 11.04 18.99 14.25
#